data_AF-D2Y273-F1
#
_entry.id   AF-D2Y273-F1
#
_cell.length_a   1.000
_cell.length_b   1.000
_cell.length_c   1.000
_cell.angle_alpha   90.00
_cell.angle_beta   90.00
_cell.angle_gamma   90.00
#
_symmetry.space_group_name_H-M   'P 1'
#
loop_
_entity.id
_entity.type
_entity.pdbx_description
1 polymer ?
#
loop_
_entity_poly.entity_id
_entity_poly.type
_entity_poly.pdbx_seq_one_letter_code
_entity_poly.pdbx_strand_id
1 'polypeptide(L)'
;MNTVRVTFLLVFVVAVSLGQADKDENRMEMKDKTEQGKSYLHFAENLLLQKLEDVEAKLLEKDSEKSINSRQKRCIEEGVPCDENDPRCCSGLVCLKPTLRGIWYKSYYCYKK
;
A
#
# COMPACT_ATOMS: atom_id res chain seq x y z
N MET A 1 22.24 -49.56 -57.57
CA MET A 1 22.53 -48.24 -56.97
C MET A 1 21.30 -47.36 -56.67
N ASN A 2 20.13 -47.60 -57.27
CA ASN A 2 18.95 -46.74 -57.06
C ASN A 2 18.17 -47.05 -55.76
N THR A 3 18.08 -48.33 -55.37
CA THR A 3 17.33 -48.76 -54.18
C THR A 3 17.87 -48.15 -52.88
N VAL A 4 19.19 -48.16 -52.69
CA VAL A 4 19.85 -47.60 -51.49
C VAL A 4 19.65 -46.08 -51.37
N ARG A 5 19.61 -45.36 -52.49
CA ARG A 5 19.34 -43.91 -52.48
C ARG A 5 17.89 -43.62 -52.12
N VAL A 6 16.95 -44.43 -52.62
CA VAL A 6 15.52 -44.27 -52.32
C VAL A 6 15.23 -44.57 -50.85
N THR A 7 15.81 -45.64 -50.30
CA THR A 7 15.64 -45.95 -48.87
C THR A 7 16.23 -44.87 -47.98
N PHE A 8 17.40 -44.34 -48.33
CA PHE A 8 18.01 -43.24 -47.58
C PHE A 8 17.13 -41.99 -47.57
N LEU A 9 16.57 -41.60 -48.73
CA LEU A 9 15.66 -40.45 -48.83
C LEU A 9 14.39 -40.66 -47.99
N LEU A 10 13.80 -41.87 -48.03
CA LEU A 10 12.64 -42.21 -47.21
C LEU A 10 12.93 -42.09 -45.71
N VAL A 11 14.07 -42.62 -45.25
CA VAL A 11 14.50 -42.49 -43.85
C VAL A 11 14.72 -41.02 -43.47
N PHE A 12 15.32 -40.23 -44.37
CA PHE A 12 15.57 -38.80 -44.12
C PHE A 12 14.26 -38.00 -43.98
N VAL A 13 13.27 -38.27 -44.84
CA VAL A 13 11.95 -37.62 -44.78
C VAL A 13 11.24 -37.95 -43.48
N VAL A 14 11.29 -39.22 -43.03
CA VAL A 14 10.70 -39.64 -41.75
C VAL A 14 11.39 -38.96 -40.57
N ALA A 15 12.73 -38.90 -40.56
CA ALA A 15 13.49 -38.26 -39.48
C ALA A 15 13.19 -36.76 -39.37
N VAL A 16 13.07 -36.05 -40.51
CA VAL A 16 12.70 -34.62 -40.53
C VAL A 16 11.27 -34.42 -40.05
N SER A 17 10.34 -35.29 -40.45
CA SER A 17 8.92 -35.19 -40.08
C SER A 17 8.72 -35.41 -38.57
N LEU A 18 9.41 -36.40 -37.99
CA LEU A 18 9.38 -36.66 -36.54
C LEU A 18 10.05 -35.53 -35.75
N GLY A 19 11.17 -35.00 -36.23
CA GLY A 19 11.87 -33.89 -35.57
C GLY A 19 11.14 -32.55 -35.66
N GLN A 20 10.27 -32.34 -36.65
CA GLN A 20 9.41 -31.16 -36.72
C GLN A 20 8.17 -31.29 -35.82
N ALA A 21 7.55 -32.48 -35.78
CA ALA A 21 6.41 -32.73 -34.90
C ALA A 21 6.75 -32.47 -33.42
N ASP A 22 7.91 -32.96 -32.96
CA ASP A 22 8.38 -32.75 -31.58
C ASP A 22 8.67 -31.27 -31.27
N LYS A 23 9.18 -30.50 -32.24
CA LYS A 23 9.43 -29.06 -32.06
C LYS A 23 8.15 -28.24 -31.98
N ASP A 24 7.15 -28.57 -32.80
CA ASP A 24 5.88 -27.85 -32.80
C ASP A 24 5.04 -28.18 -31.55
N GLU A 25 5.05 -29.44 -31.10
CA GLU A 25 4.38 -29.86 -29.85
C GLU A 25 5.00 -29.18 -28.62
N ASN A 26 6.33 -29.23 -28.47
CA ASN A 26 7.03 -28.56 -27.36
C ASN A 26 6.80 -27.03 -27.37
N ARG A 27 6.69 -26.42 -28.56
CA ARG A 27 6.42 -24.97 -28.69
C ARG A 27 4.99 -24.62 -28.31
N MET A 28 4.02 -25.47 -28.64
CA MET A 28 2.62 -25.28 -28.24
C MET A 28 2.45 -25.44 -26.73
N GLU A 29 3.06 -26.45 -26.11
CA GLU A 29 2.99 -26.68 -24.67
C GLU A 29 3.64 -25.53 -23.87
N MET A 30 4.79 -25.03 -24.34
CA MET A 30 5.46 -23.86 -23.73
C MET A 30 4.61 -22.59 -23.81
N LYS A 31 3.88 -22.39 -24.91
CA LYS A 31 2.97 -21.24 -25.06
C LYS A 31 1.78 -21.34 -24.12
N ASP A 32 1.13 -22.51 -24.05
CA ASP A 32 -0.01 -22.73 -23.15
C ASP A 32 0.40 -22.52 -21.68
N LYS A 33 1.54 -23.06 -21.25
CA LYS A 33 2.08 -22.82 -19.90
C LYS A 33 2.35 -21.33 -19.62
N THR A 34 2.85 -20.60 -20.62
CA THR A 34 3.12 -19.15 -20.50
C THR A 34 1.82 -18.34 -20.42
N GLU A 35 0.81 -18.70 -21.20
CA GLU A 35 -0.51 -18.05 -21.18
C GLU A 35 -1.27 -18.34 -19.89
N GLN A 36 -1.27 -19.59 -19.42
CA GLN A 36 -1.81 -19.95 -18.10
C GLN A 36 -1.09 -19.21 -16.97
N GLY A 37 0.24 -19.15 -17.01
CA GLY A 37 1.04 -18.41 -16.04
C GLY A 37 0.72 -16.91 -16.01
N LYS A 38 0.57 -16.28 -17.19
CA LYS A 38 0.15 -14.88 -17.30
C LYS A 38 -1.26 -14.65 -16.77
N SER A 39 -2.21 -15.54 -17.07
CA SER A 39 -3.58 -15.47 -16.56
C SER A 39 -3.61 -15.55 -15.04
N TYR A 40 -2.83 -16.46 -14.45
CA TYR A 40 -2.75 -16.63 -13.00
C TYR A 40 -2.10 -15.41 -12.32
N LEU A 41 -1.03 -14.87 -12.92
CA LEU A 41 -0.34 -13.68 -12.42
C LEU A 41 -1.27 -12.46 -12.46
N HIS A 42 -1.97 -12.24 -13.58
CA HIS A 42 -2.94 -11.15 -13.73
C HIS A 42 -4.11 -11.29 -12.74
N PHE A 43 -4.59 -12.51 -12.48
CA PHE A 43 -5.59 -12.75 -11.46
C PHE A 43 -5.09 -12.43 -10.04
N ALA A 44 -3.86 -12.84 -9.71
CA ALA A 44 -3.24 -12.54 -8.43
C ALA A 44 -3.01 -11.04 -8.21
N GLU A 45 -2.55 -10.32 -9.23
CA GLU A 45 -2.39 -8.85 -9.19
C GLU A 45 -3.72 -8.14 -8.94
N ASN A 46 -4.78 -8.51 -9.66
CA ASN A 46 -6.10 -7.92 -9.47
C ASN A 46 -6.66 -8.21 -8.07
N LEU A 47 -6.44 -9.42 -7.54
CA LEU A 47 -6.84 -9.77 -6.18
C LEU A 47 -6.10 -8.93 -5.12
N LEU A 48 -4.80 -8.69 -5.32
CA LEU A 48 -3.99 -7.85 -4.42
C LEU A 48 -4.43 -6.39 -4.47
N LEU A 49 -4.70 -5.84 -5.66
CA LEU A 49 -5.22 -4.48 -5.83
C LEU A 49 -6.56 -4.30 -5.12
N GLN A 50 -7.49 -5.24 -5.29
CA GLN A 50 -8.79 -5.19 -4.60
C GLN A 50 -8.63 -5.23 -3.08
N LYS A 51 -7.69 -6.02 -2.55
CA LYS A 51 -7.39 -6.05 -1.10
C LYS A 51 -6.77 -4.74 -0.60
N LEU A 52 -5.94 -4.07 -1.40
CA LEU A 52 -5.37 -2.76 -1.07
C LEU A 52 -6.46 -1.69 -1.02
N GLU A 53 -7.36 -1.66 -2.00
CA GLU A 53 -8.50 -0.74 -2.06
C GLU A 53 -9.44 -0.93 -0.86
N ASP A 54 -9.76 -2.17 -0.48
CA ASP A 54 -10.54 -2.49 0.72
C ASP A 54 -9.87 -2.00 2.02
N VAL A 55 -8.54 -2.07 2.10
CA VAL A 55 -7.77 -1.61 3.27
C VAL A 55 -7.70 -0.09 3.31
N GLU A 56 -7.51 0.57 2.17
CA GLU A 56 -7.52 2.02 2.03
C GLU A 56 -8.88 2.61 2.40
N ALA A 57 -9.98 2.03 1.90
CA ALA A 57 -11.34 2.44 2.25
C ALA A 57 -11.60 2.35 3.76
N LYS A 58 -11.16 1.26 4.42
CA LYS A 58 -11.27 1.09 5.87
C LYS A 58 -10.41 2.08 6.67
N LEU A 59 -9.24 2.44 6.15
CA LEU A 59 -8.38 3.46 6.77
C LEU A 59 -8.98 4.85 6.65
N LEU A 60 -9.47 5.22 5.45
CA LEU A 60 -10.13 6.50 5.22
C LEU A 60 -11.39 6.66 6.08
N GLU A 61 -12.20 5.60 6.22
CA GLU A 61 -13.37 5.61 7.11
C GLU A 61 -12.94 5.84 8.57
N LYS A 62 -11.90 5.12 9.03
CA LYS A 62 -11.37 5.24 10.40
C LYS A 62 -10.74 6.60 10.70
N ASP A 63 -10.07 7.21 9.73
CA ASP A 63 -9.51 8.56 9.86
C ASP A 63 -10.58 9.64 9.76
N SER A 64 -11.65 9.40 8.99
CA SER A 64 -12.79 10.30 8.92
C SER A 64 -13.55 10.35 10.25
N GLU A 65 -13.72 9.22 10.94
CA GLU A 65 -14.40 9.16 12.25
C GLU A 65 -13.57 9.80 13.37
N LYS A 66 -12.22 9.80 13.23
CA LYS A 66 -11.32 10.50 14.16
C LYS A 66 -11.12 11.98 13.89
N SER A 67 -11.49 12.50 12.71
CA SER A 67 -11.15 13.88 12.30
C SER A 67 -12.32 14.87 12.29
N ILE A 68 -13.52 14.48 12.72
CA ILE A 68 -14.71 15.36 12.74
C ILE A 68 -14.53 16.60 13.65
N ASN A 69 -13.52 16.65 14.52
CA ASN A 69 -13.29 17.78 15.45
C ASN A 69 -11.91 18.48 15.35
N SER A 70 -11.08 18.23 14.34
CA SER A 70 -9.73 18.85 14.28
C SER A 70 -9.74 20.37 14.03
N ARG A 71 -10.91 20.99 13.81
CA ARG A 71 -11.09 22.45 13.73
C ARG A 71 -11.44 23.13 15.06
N GLN A 72 -11.54 22.39 16.18
CA GLN A 72 -11.55 23.03 17.49
C GLN A 72 -10.15 23.60 17.75
N LYS A 73 -10.08 24.95 17.81
CA LYS A 73 -8.91 25.76 18.19
C LYS A 73 -7.99 24.97 19.12
N ARG A 74 -6.75 24.68 18.70
CA ARG A 74 -5.72 24.01 19.54
C ARG A 74 -5.83 24.62 20.94
N CYS A 75 -6.25 23.82 21.91
CA CYS A 75 -6.23 24.26 23.27
C CYS A 75 -4.77 24.43 23.70
N ILE A 76 -4.53 25.36 24.61
CA ILE A 76 -3.20 25.69 25.10
C ILE A 76 -2.78 24.60 26.10
N GLU A 77 -1.67 23.93 25.81
CA GLU A 77 -1.07 22.90 26.66
C GLU A 77 -0.48 23.49 27.95
N GLU A 78 -0.13 22.62 28.89
CA GLU A 78 0.48 23.00 30.16
C GLU A 78 1.82 23.74 29.95
N GLY A 79 2.05 24.82 30.70
CA GLY A 79 3.27 25.62 30.63
C GLY A 79 3.36 26.60 29.46
N VAL A 80 2.32 26.70 28.62
CA VAL A 80 2.25 27.69 27.53
C VAL A 80 1.53 28.96 28.00
N PRO A 81 1.98 30.16 27.58
CA PRO A 81 1.30 31.40 27.94
C PRO A 81 -0.16 31.45 27.47
N CYS A 82 -1.04 31.98 28.32
CA CYS A 82 -2.46 32.16 28.04
C CYS A 82 -2.88 33.61 28.34
N ASP A 83 -4.05 34.00 27.81
CA ASP A 83 -4.70 35.27 28.14
C ASP A 83 -5.73 35.02 29.24
N GLU A 84 -5.74 35.84 30.29
CA GLU A 84 -6.73 35.74 31.37
C GLU A 84 -8.17 35.87 30.83
N ASN A 85 -8.38 36.63 29.75
CA ASN A 85 -9.69 36.87 29.16
C ASN A 85 -10.11 35.81 28.14
N ASP A 86 -9.16 35.04 27.61
CA ASP A 86 -9.39 33.96 26.64
C ASP A 86 -8.36 32.85 26.89
N PRO A 87 -8.53 32.08 27.98
CA PRO A 87 -7.47 31.20 28.49
C PRO A 87 -7.12 30.10 27.51
N ARG A 88 -8.08 29.66 26.68
CA ARG A 88 -7.98 28.55 25.71
C ARG A 88 -7.26 27.30 26.22
N CYS A 89 -7.01 27.15 27.51
CA CYS A 89 -6.28 26.03 28.07
C CYS A 89 -7.04 24.73 27.81
N CYS A 90 -6.31 23.63 27.64
CA CYS A 90 -6.93 22.32 27.49
C CYS A 90 -7.74 21.94 28.74
N SER A 91 -8.71 21.04 28.57
CA SER A 91 -9.55 20.55 29.68
C SER A 91 -8.67 20.05 30.85
N GLY A 92 -8.95 20.52 32.06
CA GLY A 92 -8.17 20.23 33.27
C GLY A 92 -7.06 21.24 33.61
N LEU A 93 -6.84 22.23 32.75
CA LEU A 93 -5.88 23.31 32.97
C LEU A 93 -6.60 24.64 33.25
N VAL A 94 -5.97 25.49 34.07
CA VAL A 94 -6.42 26.83 34.43
C VAL A 94 -5.32 27.83 34.07
N CYS A 95 -5.71 28.96 33.49
CA CYS A 95 -4.80 30.05 33.19
C CYS A 95 -4.47 30.81 34.48
N LEU A 96 -3.29 30.58 35.03
CA LEU A 96 -2.85 31.18 36.29
C LEU A 96 -1.57 31.98 36.10
N LYS A 97 -1.43 33.03 36.92
CA LYS A 97 -0.20 33.80 37.02
C LYS A 97 0.78 33.04 37.93
N PRO A 98 1.98 32.68 37.47
CA PRO A 98 2.95 32.04 38.33
C PRO A 98 3.34 32.99 39.47
N THR A 99 3.06 32.57 40.71
CA THR A 99 3.47 33.29 41.91
C THR A 99 4.72 32.64 42.48
N LEU A 100 5.90 33.17 42.15
CA LEU A 100 7.08 32.99 43.00
C LEU A 100 7.18 34.17 43.97
N ARG A 101 7.55 33.91 45.23
CA ARG A 101 7.69 34.96 46.26
C ARG A 101 8.53 36.14 45.71
N GLY A 102 7.88 37.28 45.49
CA GLY A 102 8.50 38.53 45.05
C GLY A 102 8.63 38.74 43.53
N ILE A 103 8.27 37.77 42.69
CA ILE A 103 8.35 37.90 41.22
C ILE A 103 6.95 37.84 40.63
N TRP A 104 6.46 38.98 40.15
CA TRP A 104 5.20 39.07 39.41
C TRP A 104 5.51 38.92 37.92
N TYR A 105 5.14 37.79 37.32
CA TYR A 105 5.22 37.62 35.87
C TYR A 105 4.08 38.39 35.19
N LYS A 106 4.36 39.03 34.05
CA LYS A 106 3.34 39.76 33.28
C LYS A 106 2.39 38.80 32.54
N SER A 107 2.88 37.62 32.19
CA SER A 107 2.16 36.57 31.47
C SER A 107 1.47 35.59 32.42
N TYR A 108 0.29 35.13 32.00
CA TYR A 108 -0.39 33.98 32.58
C TYR A 108 0.01 32.73 31.81
N TYR A 109 -0.07 31.57 32.44
CA TYR A 109 0.26 30.27 31.84
C TYR A 109 -0.80 29.24 32.20
N CYS A 110 -1.01 28.26 31.33
CA CYS A 110 -1.89 27.15 31.63
C CYS A 110 -1.20 26.17 32.60
N TYR A 111 -1.81 25.97 33.77
CA TYR A 111 -1.35 25.01 34.78
C TYR A 111 -2.46 24.04 35.12
N LYS A 112 -2.10 22.85 35.56
CA LYS A 112 -3.08 21.90 36.10
C LYS A 112 -3.77 22.50 37.32
N LYS A 113 -5.11 22.43 37.32
CA LYS A 113 -5.94 22.78 38.48
C LYS A 113 -5.53 21.95 39.70
#